data_AF-A0A427V2K3-F1
#
_entry.id   AF-A0A427V2K3-F1
#
_cell.length_a   1.000
_cell.length_b   1.000
_cell.length_c   1.000
_cell.angle_alpha   90.00
_cell.angle_beta   90.00
_cell.angle_gamma   90.00
#
_symmetry.space_group_name_H-M   'P 1'
#
loop_
_entity.id
_entity.type
_entity.pdbx_description
1 polymer ?
#
loop_
_entity_poly.entity_id
_entity_poly.type
_entity_poly.pdbx_seq_one_letter_code
_entity_poly.pdbx_strand_id
1 'polypeptide(L)' 'MRLYVAQGDFVDLDIAEAVDIIRQGGRFVVNCEEGRITSLERVRDKQHLLTMSEFLEMAVEAGLIDLRKPRLP' A
#
# COMPACT_ATOMS: atom_id res chain seq x y z
N MET A 1 20.44 11.24 -10.39
CA MET A 1 19.22 10.89 -11.15
C MET A 1 18.14 10.56 -10.13
N ARG A 2 17.08 11.37 -10.02
CA ARG A 2 15.97 11.11 -9.08
C ARG A 2 14.90 10.34 -9.85
N LEU A 3 14.77 9.04 -9.58
CA LEU A 3 13.69 8.23 -10.14
C LEU A 3 12.39 8.53 -9.37
N TYR A 4 11.46 9.19 -10.05
CA TYR A 4 10.07 9.29 -9.62
C TYR A 4 9.36 8.05 -10.17
N VAL A 5 9.09 7.05 -9.33
CA VAL A 5 8.23 5.93 -9.73
C VAL A 5 6.80 6.46 -9.72
N ALA A 6 6.28 6.71 -10.92
CA ALA A 6 4.90 7.13 -11.12
C ALA A 6 3.95 5.99 -10.72
N GLN A 7 2.78 6.36 -10.20
CA GLN A 7 1.69 5.43 -9.90
C GLN A 7 1.38 4.56 -11.12
N GLY A 8 1.49 3.23 -10.97
CA GLY A 8 0.81 2.26 -11.84
C GLY A 8 1.67 1.49 -12.84
N ASP A 9 2.99 1.74 -12.92
CA ASP A 9 3.85 0.95 -13.81
C ASP A 9 4.44 -0.25 -13.06
N PHE A 10 4.19 -1.46 -13.58
CA PHE A 10 4.87 -2.68 -13.13
C PHE A 10 6.35 -2.55 -13.49
N VAL A 11 7.21 -2.46 -12.47
CA VAL A 11 8.66 -2.41 -12.67
C VAL A 11 9.23 -3.76 -12.22
N ASP A 12 9.96 -4.44 -13.10
CA ASP A 12 10.72 -5.64 -12.74
C ASP A 12 11.96 -5.16 -11.97
N LEU A 13 11.77 -4.98 -10.66
CA LEU A 13 12.69 -4.27 -9.77
C LEU A 13 13.43 -5.28 -8.89
N ASP A 14 14.76 -5.27 -8.93
CA ASP A 14 15.56 -6.18 -8.11
C ASP A 14 15.43 -5.80 -6.62
N ILE A 15 15.52 -6.79 -5.72
CA ILE A 15 15.48 -6.60 -4.27
C ILE A 15 16.55 -5.60 -3.83
N ALA A 16 17.75 -5.64 -4.44
CA ALA A 16 18.81 -4.69 -4.13
C ALA A 16 18.41 -3.23 -4.44
N GLU A 17 17.79 -3.00 -5.59
CA GLU A 17 17.31 -1.67 -6.00
C GLU A 17 16.17 -1.18 -5.11
N ALA A 18 15.25 -2.07 -4.74
CA ALA A 18 14.16 -1.74 -3.81
C ALA A 18 14.70 -1.32 -2.44
N VAL A 19 15.70 -2.04 -1.91
CA VAL A 19 16.37 -1.71 -0.65
C VAL A 19 17.05 -0.33 -0.73
N ASP A 20 17.74 -0.03 -1.82
CA ASP A 20 18.42 1.25 -1.99
C ASP A 20 17.46 2.44 -2.13
N ILE A 21 16.27 2.23 -2.71
CA ILE A 21 15.20 3.23 -2.72
C ILE A 21 14.64 3.44 -1.31
N ILE A 22 14.34 2.35 -0.59
CA ILE A 22 13.77 2.43 0.77
C ILE A 22 14.75 3.10 1.75
N ARG A 23 16.06 2.85 1.60
CA ARG A 23 17.12 3.47 2.41
C ARG A 23 17.18 5.00 2.30
N GLN A 24 16.62 5.59 1.24
CA GLN A 24 16.51 7.05 1.11
C GLN A 24 15.48 7.65 2.09
N GLY A 25 14.76 6.81 2.84
CA GLY A 25 13.84 7.21 3.89
C GLY A 25 12.40 7.41 3.38
N GLY A 26 11.44 7.23 4.30
CA GLY A 26 10.01 7.27 4.02
C GLY A 26 9.32 5.95 4.33
N ARG A 27 8.03 5.87 4.01
CA ARG A 27 7.23 4.64 4.10
C ARG A 27 6.90 4.16 2.69
N PHE A 28 7.02 2.87 2.47
CA PHE A 28 6.77 2.24 1.17
C PHE A 28 5.86 1.03 1.35
N VAL A 29 5.04 0.77 0.34
CA VAL A 29 4.32 -0.50 0.16
C VAL A 29 5.07 -1.26 -0.93
N VAL A 30 5.43 -2.51 -0.65
CA VAL A 30 6.10 -3.41 -1.59
C VAL A 30 5.14 -4.55 -1.86
N ASN A 31 4.79 -4.78 -3.13
CA ASN A 31 4.03 -5.95 -3.52
C ASN A 31 4.97 -6.96 -4.16
N CYS A 32 4.83 -8.23 -3.77
CA CYS A 32 5.64 -9.32 -4.27
C CYS A 32 4.75 -10.48 -4.74
N GLU A 33 5.05 -11.03 -5.91
CA GLU A 33 4.43 -12.24 -6.46
C GLU A 33 5.52 -13.22 -6.88
N GLU A 34 5.37 -14.49 -6.52
CA GLU A 34 6.33 -15.56 -6.88
C GLU A 34 7.80 -15.25 -6.54
N GLY A 35 8.04 -14.51 -5.45
CA GLY A 35 9.37 -14.11 -5.01
C GLY A 35 9.98 -12.93 -5.79
N ARG A 36 9.22 -12.29 -6.68
CA ARG A 36 9.61 -11.07 -7.40
C ARG A 36 8.84 -9.86 -6.88
N ILE A 37 9.49 -8.71 -6.85
CA ILE A 37 8.83 -7.44 -6.55
C ILE A 37 8.06 -7.01 -7.80
N THR A 38 6.75 -6.87 -7.68
CA THR A 38 5.88 -6.45 -8.79
C THR A 38 5.54 -4.96 -8.73
N SER A 39 5.64 -4.34 -7.54
CA SER A 39 5.54 -2.89 -7.39
C SER A 39 6.18 -2.38 -6.09
N LEU A 40 6.62 -1.13 -6.14
CA LEU A 40 7.18 -0.38 -5.02
C LEU A 40 6.55 1.02 -5.00
N GLU A 41 5.68 1.26 -4.04
CA GLU A 41 4.91 2.50 -3.93
C GLU A 41 5.31 3.30 -2.69
N ARG A 42 5.66 4.57 -2.87
CA ARG A 42 5.91 5.46 -1.74
C ARG A 42 4.59 5.94 -1.14
N VAL A 43 4.42 5.71 0.15
CA VAL A 43 3.30 6.23 0.95
C VAL A 43 3.47 7.74 1.11
N ARG A 44 2.46 8.50 0.72
CA ARG A 44 2.45 9.97 0.88
C ARG A 44 2.27 10.34 2.36
N ASP A 45 2.77 11.50 2.78
CA ASP A 45 2.75 11.93 4.19
C ASP A 45 1.34 11.99 4.82
N LYS A 46 0.28 12.11 4.00
CA LYS A 46 -1.12 12.14 4.43
C LYS A 46 -1.90 10.88 4.07
N GLN A 47 -1.23 9.84 3.60
CA GLN A 47 -1.86 8.57 3.24
C GLN A 47 -1.78 7.64 4.45
N HIS A 48 -2.95 7.22 4.92
CA HIS A 48 -3.06 6.22 5.97
C HIS A 48 -3.04 4.83 5.35
N LEU A 49 -2.17 3.96 5.87
CA LEU A 49 -2.21 2.54 5.58
C LEU A 49 -3.08 1.89 6.65
N LEU A 50 -4.11 1.21 6.23
CA LEU A 50 -5.01 0.45 7.08
C LEU A 50 -4.99 -1.00 6.60
N THR A 51 -4.91 -1.93 7.53
CA THR A 51 -5.30 -3.31 7.30
C THR A 51 -6.80 -3.35 6.99
N MET A 52 -7.24 -4.44 6.35
CA MET A 52 -8.68 -4.63 6.09
C MET A 52 -9.50 -4.59 7.39
N SER A 53 -8.97 -5.14 8.48
CA SER A 53 -9.62 -5.10 9.80
C SER A 53 -9.76 -3.68 10.33
N GLU A 54 -8.69 -2.88 10.32
CA GLU A 54 -8.74 -1.48 10.76
C GLU A 54 -9.70 -0.65 9.90
N PHE A 55 -9.72 -0.89 8.58
CA PHE A 55 -10.68 -0.24 7.69
C PHE A 55 -12.13 -0.61 8.05
N LEU A 56 -12.41 -1.89 8.29
CA LEU A 56 -13.75 -2.36 8.66
C LEU A 56 -14.20 -1.80 10.02
N GLU A 57 -13.32 -1.76 11.01
CA GLU A 57 -13.61 -1.16 12.32
C GLU A 57 -14.00 0.33 12.16
N MET A 58 -13.19 1.10 11.44
CA MET A 58 -13.49 2.51 11.16
C MET A 58 -14.81 2.70 10.40
N ALA A 59 -15.09 1.83 9.43
CA ALA A 59 -16.33 1.89 8.66
C ALA A 59 -17.56 1.56 9.53
N VAL A 60 -17.43 0.68 10.52
CA VAL A 60 -18.47 0.37 11.50
C VAL A 60 -18.67 1.53 12.48
N GLU A 61 -17.58 2.10 13.01
CA GLU A 61 -17.64 3.27 13.89
C GLU A 61 -18.27 4.48 13.20
N ALA A 62 -17.99 4.66 11.90
CA ALA A 62 -18.60 5.68 11.07
C ALA A 62 -20.05 5.38 10.66
N GLY A 63 -20.58 4.20 10.98
CA GLY A 63 -21.94 3.77 10.62
C GLY A 63 -22.14 3.47 9.13
N LEU A 64 -21.06 3.29 8.37
CA LEU A 64 -21.11 2.98 6.93
C LEU A 64 -21.37 1.49 6.65
N ILE A 65 -20.97 0.63 7.59
CA ILE A 65 -21.17 -0.82 7.52
C ILE A 65 -21.85 -1.27 8.81
N ASP A 66 -22.93 -2.04 8.69
CA ASP A 66 -23.53 -2.77 9.80
C ASP A 66 -23.10 -4.24 9.71
N LEU A 67 -22.17 -4.68 10.56
CA LEU A 67 -21.72 -6.08 10.60
C LEU A 67 -22.85 -7.07 10.95
N ARG A 68 -23.98 -6.58 11.50
CA ARG A 68 -25.18 -7.39 11.79
C ARG A 68 -26.08 -7.57 10.56
N LYS A 69 -25.85 -6.78 9.50
CA LYS A 69 -26.51 -6.86 8.20
C LYS A 69 -25.45 -6.74 7.09
N PRO A 70 -24.83 -7.85 6.67
CA PRO A 70 -23.68 -7.84 5.76
C PRO A 70 -23.99 -7.38 4.31
N ARG A 71 -25.14 -6.75 4.06
CA ARG A 71 -25.44 -6.12 2.78
C ARG A 71 -25.02 -4.65 2.87
N LEU A 72 -23.97 -4.32 2.14
CA LEU A 72 -23.70 -2.95 1.72
C LEU A 72 -24.95 -2.42 0.97
N PRO A 73 -25.28 -1.12 1.10
CA PRO A 73 -26.36 -0.50 0.33
C PRO A 73 -26.19 -0.68 -1.18
#